data_AF-A0A1G6W0V9-F1
#
_entry.id   AF-A0A1G6W0V9-F1
#
_cell.length_a   1.000
_cell.length_b   1.000
_cell.length_c   1.000
_cell.angle_alpha   90.00
_cell.angle_beta   90.00
_cell.angle_gamma   90.00
#
_symmetry.space_group_name_H-M   'P 1'
#
loop_
_entity.id
_entity.type
_entity.pdbx_description
1 polymer ?
#
loop_
_entity_poly.entity_id
_entity_poly.type
_entity_poly.pdbx_seq_one_letter_code
_entity_poly.pdbx_strand_id
1 'polypeptide(L)'
;MERKAISSDRSISSHKPEDKKYFVAVKNHPKLFLMVRPTETKSWMYRYYPPSNPKQSIISIGIYPSISYARACEVWREYEDLLSKGIDPKIYREDKKKSIISKTKNSFNHFAWEYFDSLDQTQKSNTLIRKKGRLELICSYIGDEPISEITSPRMLEVLLDIQANSLNKDGKPTDKAERCAGIASDVFIYAGARGFCTSNPAALIKSQLAKSNYGHRPAITKPKQLAKLMRDIETIEGDPNTINSLRLLALLFVRNGDLRRMRWADLDLDVGRWTLKPLKGQGKVNMVKDMVVPLPRQAVAILREQQKINGHTPYVFFSQTAKKHQIISDATANKRLKDLGYQDIHCAHGFRATAKTILQEQLKYPLVLVEMALGHTTKDPNGTAYGRFEYIDDRSEMMQNWANYLDALREGRDTAKFRADAKDDADSSSQLQALIDQLGEDKVLDLLKASKPD
;
A
#
# COMPACT_ATOMS: atom_id res chain seq x y z
N MET A 1 -4.99 -59.07 -44.09
CA MET A 1 -3.54 -58.79 -44.01
C MET A 1 -3.22 -58.31 -42.59
N GLU A 2 -2.38 -59.04 -41.89
CA GLU A 2 -1.87 -58.61 -40.57
C GLU A 2 -0.90 -57.45 -40.77
N ARG A 3 -1.14 -56.31 -40.10
CA ARG A 3 -0.26 -55.13 -40.20
C ARG A 3 1.03 -55.42 -39.44
N LYS A 4 2.18 -55.05 -40.03
CA LYS A 4 3.49 -55.22 -39.39
C LYS A 4 3.52 -54.49 -38.05
N ALA A 5 3.86 -55.20 -36.98
CA ALA A 5 3.89 -54.63 -35.64
C ALA A 5 4.93 -53.51 -35.50
N ILE A 6 4.62 -52.52 -34.66
CA ILE A 6 5.53 -51.42 -34.32
C ILE A 6 6.67 -51.96 -33.45
N SER A 7 7.91 -51.72 -33.87
CA SER A 7 9.12 -52.14 -33.14
C SER A 7 10.11 -51.01 -32.85
N SER A 8 9.90 -49.83 -33.43
CA SER A 8 10.70 -48.62 -33.21
C SER A 8 9.99 -47.39 -33.79
N ASP A 9 10.43 -46.17 -33.46
CA ASP A 9 9.89 -44.95 -34.07
C ASP A 9 10.00 -44.97 -35.61
N ARG A 10 11.07 -45.55 -36.16
CA ARG A 10 11.25 -45.70 -37.61
C ARG A 10 10.19 -46.59 -38.25
N SER A 11 9.64 -47.57 -37.53
CA SER A 11 8.59 -48.45 -38.06
C SER A 11 7.23 -47.74 -38.22
N ILE A 12 7.01 -46.63 -37.51
CA ILE A 12 5.75 -45.88 -37.49
C ILE A 12 5.47 -45.17 -38.83
N SER A 13 6.51 -44.73 -39.54
CA SER A 13 6.37 -44.04 -40.83
C SER A 13 5.74 -44.91 -41.92
N SER A 14 5.86 -46.23 -41.79
CA SER A 14 5.26 -47.20 -42.72
C SER A 14 3.75 -47.32 -42.60
N HIS A 15 3.12 -46.62 -41.64
CA HIS A 15 1.68 -46.71 -41.36
C HIS A 15 0.99 -45.41 -41.75
N LYS A 16 0.43 -45.42 -42.95
CA LYS A 16 -0.26 -44.29 -43.56
C LYS A 16 -1.73 -44.22 -43.11
N PRO A 17 -2.34 -43.04 -43.10
CA PRO A 17 -3.78 -42.90 -42.83
C PRO A 17 -4.61 -43.69 -43.84
N GLU A 18 -5.77 -44.16 -43.37
CA GLU A 18 -6.79 -44.80 -44.18
C GLU A 18 -8.15 -44.13 -43.86
N ASP A 19 -9.20 -44.44 -44.61
CA ASP A 19 -10.54 -43.85 -44.45
C ASP A 19 -11.14 -44.04 -43.06
N LYS A 20 -10.73 -45.11 -42.35
CA LYS A 20 -11.15 -45.41 -40.98
C LYS A 20 -9.94 -45.52 -40.07
N LYS A 21 -10.11 -45.08 -38.82
CA LYS A 21 -9.08 -45.27 -37.78
C LYS A 21 -8.78 -46.77 -37.61
N TYR A 22 -7.51 -47.10 -37.48
CA TYR A 22 -7.08 -48.48 -37.22
C TYR A 22 -6.02 -48.51 -36.11
N PHE A 23 -5.79 -49.72 -35.59
CA PHE A 23 -4.82 -49.97 -34.52
C PHE A 23 -3.73 -50.90 -35.03
N VAL A 24 -2.49 -50.63 -34.64
CA VAL A 24 -1.34 -51.47 -34.91
C VAL A 24 -0.72 -51.91 -33.60
N ALA A 25 -0.52 -53.21 -33.44
CA ALA A 25 0.08 -53.79 -32.24
C ALA A 25 1.55 -53.38 -32.10
N VAL A 26 2.00 -53.23 -30.86
CA VAL A 26 3.40 -52.99 -30.53
C VAL A 26 4.10 -54.33 -30.21
N LYS A 27 5.23 -54.58 -30.87
CA LYS A 27 5.98 -55.84 -30.73
C LYS A 27 6.41 -56.03 -29.27
N ASN A 28 6.16 -57.21 -28.71
CA ASN A 28 6.50 -57.59 -27.33
C ASN A 28 5.82 -56.77 -26.22
N HIS A 29 4.84 -55.92 -26.55
CA HIS A 29 4.10 -55.11 -25.57
C HIS A 29 2.60 -55.40 -25.73
N PRO A 30 2.08 -56.47 -25.09
CA PRO A 30 0.70 -56.91 -25.30
C PRO A 30 -0.29 -55.80 -24.94
N LYS A 31 -1.34 -55.70 -25.75
CA LYS A 31 -2.42 -54.72 -25.62
C LYS A 31 -2.00 -53.24 -25.72
N LEU A 32 -0.73 -52.94 -26.00
CA LEU A 32 -0.27 -51.64 -26.43
C LEU A 32 -0.41 -51.52 -27.95
N PHE A 33 -1.00 -50.42 -28.40
CA PHE A 33 -1.26 -50.16 -29.81
C PHE A 33 -0.90 -48.74 -30.20
N LEU A 34 -0.53 -48.55 -31.46
CA LEU A 34 -0.55 -47.27 -32.12
C LEU A 34 -1.88 -47.14 -32.87
N MET A 35 -2.68 -46.13 -32.53
CA MET A 35 -3.88 -45.77 -33.27
C MET A 35 -3.53 -44.73 -34.33
N VAL A 36 -3.81 -45.05 -35.59
CA VAL A 36 -3.64 -44.14 -36.73
C VAL A 36 -5.03 -43.65 -37.14
N ARG A 37 -5.22 -42.33 -37.15
CA ARG A 37 -6.48 -41.70 -37.59
C ARG A 37 -6.40 -41.31 -39.08
N PRO A 38 -7.56 -41.15 -39.76
CA PRO A 38 -7.62 -40.59 -41.11
C PRO A 38 -6.96 -39.20 -41.20
N THR A 39 -7.01 -38.43 -40.11
CA THR A 39 -6.42 -37.09 -39.96
C THR A 39 -4.89 -37.09 -39.71
N GLU A 40 -4.18 -38.16 -40.11
CA GLU A 40 -2.74 -38.36 -39.88
C GLU A 40 -2.25 -38.48 -38.43
N THR A 41 -3.10 -38.16 -37.46
CA THR A 41 -2.74 -38.13 -36.04
C THR A 41 -2.53 -39.55 -35.53
N LYS A 42 -1.33 -39.82 -34.99
CA LYS A 42 -0.95 -41.12 -34.42
C LYS A 42 -0.91 -41.02 -32.90
N SER A 43 -1.62 -41.90 -32.20
CA SER A 43 -1.71 -41.88 -30.73
C SER A 43 -1.44 -43.25 -30.14
N TRP A 44 -0.62 -43.29 -29.10
CA TRP A 44 -0.40 -44.50 -28.30
C TRP A 44 -1.62 -44.79 -27.44
N MET A 45 -2.12 -46.02 -27.53
CA MET A 45 -3.33 -46.49 -26.86
C MET A 45 -3.03 -47.81 -26.16
N TYR A 46 -3.36 -47.90 -24.89
CA TYR A 46 -3.24 -49.12 -24.12
C TYR A 46 -4.64 -49.65 -23.80
N ARG A 47 -4.91 -50.89 -24.20
CA ARG A 47 -6.16 -51.59 -23.89
C ARG A 47 -5.96 -52.46 -22.65
N TYR A 48 -6.85 -52.36 -21.68
CA TYR A 48 -6.71 -53.08 -20.41
C TYR A 48 -8.07 -53.44 -19.83
N TYR A 49 -8.07 -54.26 -18.79
CA TYR A 49 -9.26 -54.59 -18.02
C TYR A 49 -9.17 -53.87 -16.67
N PRO A 50 -10.04 -52.89 -16.39
CA PRO A 50 -10.10 -52.25 -15.09
C PRO A 50 -10.36 -53.27 -13.97
N PRO A 51 -9.73 -53.13 -12.78
CA PRO A 51 -10.00 -53.99 -11.63
C PRO A 51 -11.47 -53.96 -11.18
N SER A 52 -12.16 -52.83 -11.42
CA SER A 52 -13.54 -52.58 -10.99
C SER A 52 -14.61 -52.92 -12.03
N ASN A 53 -14.24 -53.25 -13.28
CA ASN A 53 -15.19 -53.47 -14.36
C ASN A 53 -14.70 -54.57 -15.33
N PRO A 54 -15.52 -55.61 -15.60
CA PRO A 54 -15.13 -56.68 -16.54
C PRO A 54 -15.05 -56.23 -18.00
N LYS A 55 -15.49 -55.02 -18.36
CA LYS A 55 -15.41 -54.49 -19.73
C LYS A 55 -14.02 -53.93 -20.03
N GLN A 56 -13.47 -54.31 -21.19
CA GLN A 56 -12.21 -53.77 -21.68
C GLN A 56 -12.29 -52.24 -21.85
N SER A 57 -11.30 -51.54 -21.30
CA SER A 57 -11.12 -50.09 -21.39
C SER A 57 -9.91 -49.74 -22.25
N ILE A 58 -9.85 -48.50 -22.74
CA ILE A 58 -8.71 -47.97 -23.51
C ILE A 58 -8.27 -46.65 -22.89
N ILE A 59 -6.98 -46.55 -22.55
CA ILE A 59 -6.34 -45.31 -22.09
C ILE A 59 -5.34 -44.81 -23.14
N SER A 60 -5.39 -43.51 -23.45
CA SER A 60 -4.41 -42.89 -24.34
C SER A 60 -3.16 -42.51 -23.55
N ILE A 61 -1.99 -42.96 -24.00
CA ILE A 61 -0.70 -42.58 -23.39
C ILE A 61 -0.27 -41.19 -23.88
N GLY A 62 -0.42 -40.93 -25.17
CA GLY A 62 -0.11 -39.64 -25.77
C GLY A 62 -0.01 -39.71 -27.29
N ILE A 63 0.31 -38.58 -27.91
CA ILE A 63 0.40 -38.42 -29.37
C ILE A 63 1.86 -38.57 -29.80
N TYR A 64 2.12 -39.29 -30.89
CA TYR A 64 3.42 -39.34 -31.56
C TYR A 64 3.54 -38.12 -32.50
N PRO A 65 4.68 -37.40 -32.56
CA PRO A 65 5.98 -37.73 -31.99
C PRO A 65 6.25 -37.21 -30.57
N SER A 66 5.34 -36.46 -29.94
CA SER A 66 5.54 -35.92 -28.59
C SER A 66 5.84 -36.99 -27.53
N ILE A 67 5.30 -38.19 -27.72
CA ILE A 67 5.68 -39.41 -26.99
C ILE A 67 6.30 -40.38 -27.99
N SER A 68 7.59 -40.69 -27.78
CA SER A 68 8.33 -41.69 -28.56
C SER A 68 7.85 -43.12 -28.26
N TYR A 69 8.21 -44.07 -29.11
CA TYR A 69 8.04 -45.50 -28.86
C TYR A 69 8.59 -45.91 -27.50
N ALA A 70 9.81 -45.50 -27.17
CA ALA A 70 10.45 -45.85 -25.91
C ALA A 70 9.65 -45.36 -24.71
N ARG A 71 9.21 -44.09 -24.74
CA ARG A 71 8.41 -43.52 -23.66
C ARG A 71 7.03 -44.16 -23.57
N ALA A 72 6.41 -44.53 -24.69
CA ALA A 72 5.15 -45.25 -24.68
C ALA A 72 5.28 -46.64 -24.03
N CYS A 73 6.37 -47.36 -24.29
CA CYS A 73 6.66 -48.66 -23.66
C CYS A 73 6.98 -48.54 -22.15
N GLU A 74 7.61 -47.45 -21.71
CA GLU A 74 7.78 -47.14 -20.28
C GLU A 74 6.45 -46.91 -19.58
N VAL A 75 5.61 -46.02 -20.11
CA VAL A 75 4.30 -45.72 -19.52
C VAL A 75 3.40 -46.96 -19.53
N TRP A 76 3.50 -47.82 -20.56
CA TRP A 76 2.84 -49.11 -20.56
C TRP A 76 3.27 -50.01 -19.38
N ARG A 77 4.58 -50.10 -19.10
CA ARG A 77 5.09 -50.84 -17.93
C ARG A 77 4.59 -50.25 -16.61
N GLU A 78 4.56 -48.92 -16.50
CA GLU A 78 3.99 -48.23 -15.33
C GLU A 78 2.51 -48.60 -15.14
N TYR A 79 1.73 -48.69 -16.21
CA TYR A 79 0.31 -49.07 -16.15
C TYR A 79 0.08 -50.54 -15.83
N GLU A 80 0.91 -51.46 -16.35
CA GLU A 80 0.86 -52.88 -15.98
C GLU A 80 1.20 -53.07 -14.48
N ASP A 81 2.19 -52.36 -13.95
CA ASP A 81 2.53 -52.37 -12.52
C ASP A 81 1.36 -51.85 -11.65
N LEU A 82 0.70 -50.76 -12.04
CA LEU A 82 -0.50 -50.27 -11.34
C LEU A 82 -1.62 -51.32 -11.32
N LEU A 83 -1.87 -51.99 -12.45
CA LEU A 83 -2.88 -53.03 -12.54
C LEU A 83 -2.53 -54.25 -11.69
N SER A 84 -1.25 -54.63 -11.61
CA SER A 84 -0.77 -55.71 -10.72
C SER A 84 -1.05 -55.42 -9.24
N LYS A 85 -1.16 -54.13 -8.87
CA LYS A 85 -1.49 -53.65 -7.52
C LYS A 85 -2.99 -53.40 -7.33
N GLY A 86 -3.82 -53.73 -8.32
CA GLY A 86 -5.26 -53.50 -8.29
C GLY A 86 -5.69 -52.04 -8.46
N ILE A 87 -4.80 -51.17 -8.96
CA ILE A 87 -5.08 -49.74 -9.18
C ILE A 87 -5.43 -49.51 -10.65
N ASP A 88 -6.56 -48.88 -10.94
CA ASP A 88 -6.94 -48.50 -12.31
C ASP A 88 -6.06 -47.34 -12.84
N PRO A 89 -5.30 -47.51 -13.93
CA PRO A 89 -4.46 -46.46 -14.51
C PRO A 89 -5.19 -45.17 -14.89
N LYS A 90 -6.47 -45.26 -15.29
CA LYS A 90 -7.28 -44.10 -15.64
C LYS A 90 -7.65 -43.30 -14.39
N ILE A 91 -8.07 -43.97 -13.33
CA ILE A 91 -8.37 -43.35 -12.04
C ILE A 91 -7.09 -42.72 -11.47
N TYR A 92 -5.97 -43.45 -11.46
CA TYR A 92 -4.67 -42.92 -11.01
C TYR A 92 -4.26 -41.64 -11.75
N ARG A 93 -4.44 -41.59 -13.07
CA ARG A 93 -4.13 -40.40 -13.87
C ARG A 93 -5.08 -39.24 -13.57
N GLU A 94 -6.37 -39.51 -13.42
CA GLU A 94 -7.36 -38.50 -13.03
C GLU A 94 -7.09 -37.95 -11.63
N ASP A 95 -6.72 -38.80 -10.68
CA ASP A 95 -6.38 -38.42 -9.31
C ASP A 95 -5.08 -37.63 -9.24
N LYS A 96 -4.04 -37.99 -10.01
CA LYS A 96 -2.85 -37.15 -10.15
C LYS A 96 -3.20 -35.77 -10.74
N LYS A 97 -4.06 -35.72 -11.76
CA LYS A 97 -4.49 -34.45 -12.37
C LYS A 97 -5.28 -33.60 -11.37
N LYS A 98 -6.21 -34.21 -10.62
CA LYS A 98 -6.98 -33.56 -9.56
C LYS A 98 -6.09 -33.09 -8.41
N SER A 99 -5.10 -33.89 -8.00
CA SER A 99 -4.11 -33.53 -6.98
C SER A 99 -3.31 -32.29 -7.38
N ILE A 100 -2.83 -32.21 -8.63
CA ILE A 100 -2.10 -31.04 -9.14
C ILE A 100 -3.01 -29.80 -9.13
N ILE A 101 -4.24 -29.91 -9.66
CA ILE A 101 -5.21 -28.79 -9.70
C ILE A 101 -5.61 -28.37 -8.28
N SER A 102 -5.80 -29.33 -7.37
CA SER A 102 -6.11 -29.09 -5.96
C SER A 102 -4.95 -28.40 -5.25
N LYS A 103 -3.70 -28.75 -5.55
CA LYS A 103 -2.52 -28.05 -5.02
C LYS A 103 -2.44 -26.61 -5.52
N THR A 104 -2.73 -26.36 -6.80
CA THR A 104 -2.75 -25.00 -7.35
C THR A 104 -3.90 -24.15 -6.80
N LYS A 105 -5.08 -24.73 -6.57
CA LYS A 105 -6.22 -24.03 -5.93
C LYS A 105 -6.10 -23.90 -4.41
N ASN A 106 -5.19 -24.63 -3.79
CA ASN A 106 -4.94 -24.57 -2.35
C ASN A 106 -3.64 -23.82 -2.01
N SER A 107 -2.97 -23.18 -2.98
CA SER A 107 -1.68 -22.54 -2.72
C SER A 107 -1.85 -21.15 -2.08
N PHE A 108 -0.82 -20.69 -1.37
CA PHE A 108 -0.80 -19.33 -0.82
C PHE A 108 -1.01 -18.28 -1.91
N ASN A 109 -0.39 -18.46 -3.08
CA ASN A 109 -0.50 -17.54 -4.21
C ASN A 109 -1.94 -17.38 -4.69
N HIS A 110 -2.71 -18.48 -4.75
CA HIS A 110 -4.12 -18.43 -5.14
C HIS A 110 -4.92 -17.51 -4.21
N PHE A 111 -4.85 -17.75 -2.90
CA PHE A 111 -5.59 -16.96 -1.92
C PHE A 111 -5.05 -15.54 -1.75
N ALA A 112 -3.75 -15.32 -1.95
CA ALA A 112 -3.14 -14.00 -1.92
C ALA A 112 -3.77 -13.08 -2.98
N TRP A 113 -3.94 -13.57 -4.20
CA TRP A 113 -4.53 -12.79 -5.29
C TRP A 113 -6.05 -12.70 -5.20
N GLU A 114 -6.74 -13.76 -4.79
CA GLU A 114 -8.19 -13.69 -4.53
C GLU A 114 -8.51 -12.67 -3.44
N TYR A 115 -7.73 -12.66 -2.34
CA TYR A 115 -7.83 -11.64 -1.31
C TYR A 115 -7.52 -10.25 -1.87
N PHE A 116 -6.46 -10.10 -2.66
CA PHE A 116 -6.10 -8.82 -3.26
C PHE A 116 -7.21 -8.23 -4.12
N ASP A 117 -7.84 -9.05 -4.97
CA ASP A 117 -8.93 -8.65 -5.85
C ASP A 117 -10.15 -8.19 -5.04
N SER A 118 -10.40 -8.79 -3.87
CA SER A 118 -11.47 -8.36 -2.96
C SER A 118 -11.27 -6.93 -2.39
N LEU A 119 -10.06 -6.38 -2.45
CA LEU A 119 -9.74 -5.05 -1.91
C LEU A 119 -9.99 -3.90 -2.89
N ASP A 120 -10.16 -4.19 -4.19
CA ASP A 120 -10.17 -3.17 -5.24
C ASP A 120 -11.27 -2.11 -5.05
N GLN A 121 -12.44 -2.55 -4.56
CA GLN A 121 -13.59 -1.66 -4.34
C GLN A 121 -13.50 -0.84 -3.03
N THR A 122 -12.66 -1.24 -2.08
CA THR A 122 -12.67 -0.65 -0.72
C THR A 122 -11.41 0.14 -0.40
N GLN A 123 -10.31 -0.06 -1.14
CA GLN A 123 -9.01 0.52 -0.83
C GLN A 123 -8.57 1.58 -1.85
N LYS A 124 -7.85 2.59 -1.36
CA LYS A 124 -7.24 3.62 -2.22
C LYS A 124 -6.15 3.00 -3.09
N SER A 125 -6.01 3.45 -4.34
CA SER A 125 -5.02 2.95 -5.31
C SER A 125 -3.57 2.86 -4.79
N ASN A 126 -3.08 3.88 -4.07
CA ASN A 126 -1.76 3.85 -3.46
C ASN A 126 -1.60 2.77 -2.37
N THR A 127 -2.67 2.42 -1.67
CA THR A 127 -2.68 1.33 -0.70
C THR A 127 -2.61 -0.02 -1.41
N LEU A 128 -3.40 -0.19 -2.49
CA LEU A 128 -3.39 -1.38 -3.33
C LEU A 128 -2.00 -1.64 -3.92
N ILE A 129 -1.35 -0.64 -4.53
CA ILE A 129 0.02 -0.79 -5.08
C ILE A 129 0.99 -1.30 -4.00
N ARG A 130 0.94 -0.74 -2.79
CA ARG A 130 1.80 -1.19 -1.68
C ARG A 130 1.45 -2.59 -1.21
N LYS A 131 0.17 -2.97 -1.16
CA LYS A 131 -0.26 -4.33 -0.79
C LYS A 131 0.19 -5.33 -1.84
N LYS A 132 0.02 -5.02 -3.13
CA LYS A 132 0.48 -5.82 -4.27
C LYS A 132 1.97 -6.16 -4.17
N GLY A 133 2.83 -5.15 -4.05
CA GLY A 133 4.28 -5.40 -3.95
C GLY A 133 4.70 -6.20 -2.71
N ARG A 134 3.90 -6.20 -1.64
CA ARG A 134 4.15 -7.07 -0.47
C ARG A 134 3.68 -8.51 -0.73
N LEU A 135 2.54 -8.68 -1.39
CA LEU A 135 2.07 -10.02 -1.79
C LEU A 135 3.03 -10.66 -2.79
N GLU A 136 3.48 -9.93 -3.82
CA GLU A 136 4.50 -10.41 -4.76
C GLU A 136 5.76 -10.88 -4.03
N LEU A 137 6.23 -10.09 -3.07
CA LEU A 137 7.38 -10.47 -2.25
C LEU A 137 7.12 -11.71 -1.39
N ILE A 138 5.97 -11.86 -0.74
CA ILE A 138 5.71 -13.06 0.07
C ILE A 138 5.52 -14.29 -0.82
N CYS A 139 4.81 -14.13 -1.94
CA CYS A 139 4.56 -15.21 -2.89
C CYS A 139 5.85 -15.73 -3.53
N SER A 140 6.90 -14.92 -3.65
CA SER A 140 8.20 -15.43 -4.13
C SER A 140 8.87 -16.43 -3.18
N TYR A 141 8.45 -16.50 -1.92
CA TYR A 141 8.99 -17.46 -0.94
C TYR A 141 8.11 -18.70 -0.78
N ILE A 142 6.80 -18.50 -0.65
CA ILE A 142 5.84 -19.54 -0.24
C ILE A 142 4.63 -19.66 -1.17
N GLY A 143 4.64 -18.99 -2.33
CA GLY A 143 3.46 -18.87 -3.19
C GLY A 143 2.90 -20.21 -3.66
N ASP A 144 3.78 -21.16 -4.00
CA ASP A 144 3.38 -22.48 -4.48
C ASP A 144 3.08 -23.48 -3.35
N GLU A 145 3.39 -23.12 -2.10
CA GLU A 145 3.12 -23.96 -0.93
C GLU A 145 1.60 -24.00 -0.64
N PRO A 146 1.02 -25.18 -0.33
CA PRO A 146 -0.37 -25.27 0.11
C PRO A 146 -0.60 -24.45 1.37
N ILE A 147 -1.63 -23.59 1.39
CA ILE A 147 -1.92 -22.68 2.50
C ILE A 147 -2.17 -23.42 3.82
N SER A 148 -2.72 -24.63 3.75
CA SER A 148 -2.95 -25.52 4.89
C SER A 148 -1.68 -26.11 5.48
N GLU A 149 -0.58 -26.15 4.72
CA GLU A 149 0.69 -26.77 5.10
C GLU A 149 1.73 -25.74 5.60
N ILE A 150 1.49 -24.44 5.37
CA ILE A 150 2.38 -23.39 5.85
C ILE A 150 2.28 -23.28 7.37
N THR A 151 3.40 -23.50 8.05
CA THR A 151 3.49 -23.49 9.52
C THR A 151 4.02 -22.16 10.06
N SER A 152 3.83 -21.89 11.36
CA SER A 152 4.39 -20.70 12.01
C SER A 152 5.92 -20.63 11.92
N PRO A 153 6.70 -21.72 12.12
CA PRO A 153 8.15 -21.70 11.88
C PRO A 153 8.52 -21.33 10.44
N ARG A 154 7.83 -21.89 9.44
CA ARG A 154 8.08 -21.57 8.03
C ARG A 154 7.78 -20.10 7.73
N MET A 155 6.67 -19.57 8.26
CA MET A 155 6.33 -18.15 8.12
C MET A 155 7.35 -17.24 8.83
N LEU A 156 7.88 -17.65 9.98
CA LEU A 156 8.88 -16.89 10.72
C LEU A 156 10.19 -16.80 9.93
N GLU A 157 10.66 -17.92 9.38
CA GLU A 157 11.83 -17.98 8.50
C GLU A 157 11.73 -16.97 7.35
N VAL A 158 10.61 -16.98 6.64
CA VAL A 158 10.34 -16.05 5.52
C VAL A 158 10.38 -14.59 5.97
N LEU A 159 9.74 -14.27 7.08
CA LEU A 159 9.67 -12.90 7.57
C LEU A 159 11.01 -12.40 8.12
N LEU A 160 11.82 -13.28 8.72
CA LEU A 160 13.19 -12.97 9.15
C LEU A 160 14.11 -12.73 7.94
N ASP A 161 13.98 -13.51 6.87
CA ASP A 161 14.74 -13.27 5.64
C ASP A 161 14.34 -11.93 4.98
N ILE A 162 13.03 -11.64 4.91
CA ILE A 162 12.56 -10.32 4.45
C ILE A 162 13.14 -9.20 5.32
N GLN A 163 13.20 -9.38 6.64
CA GLN A 163 13.76 -8.41 7.57
C GLN A 163 15.25 -8.17 7.30
N ALA A 164 16.03 -9.24 7.17
CA ALA A 164 17.47 -9.18 6.88
C ALA A 164 17.78 -8.48 5.57
N ASN A 165 16.91 -8.63 4.57
CA ASN A 165 17.06 -8.01 3.24
C ASN A 165 16.41 -6.63 3.11
N SER A 166 15.78 -6.11 4.16
CA SER A 166 15.05 -4.84 4.13
C SER A 166 15.60 -3.84 5.13
N LEU A 167 16.85 -3.44 4.91
CA LEU A 167 17.58 -2.52 5.79
C LEU A 167 17.49 -1.06 5.30
N ASN A 168 17.51 -0.14 6.25
CA ASN A 168 17.70 1.28 5.98
C ASN A 168 19.19 1.58 5.73
N LYS A 169 19.53 2.86 5.50
CA LYS A 169 20.92 3.29 5.24
C LYS A 169 21.89 3.01 6.39
N ASP A 170 21.38 2.88 7.60
CA ASP A 170 22.17 2.63 8.82
C ASP A 170 22.28 1.12 9.13
N GLY A 171 21.87 0.26 8.19
CA GLY A 171 21.87 -1.19 8.37
C GLY A 171 20.79 -1.71 9.33
N LYS A 172 19.81 -0.88 9.72
CA LYS A 172 18.72 -1.26 10.62
C LYS A 172 17.50 -1.76 9.85
N PRO A 173 16.77 -2.78 10.33
CA PRO A 173 15.55 -3.25 9.69
C PRO A 173 14.48 -2.16 9.50
N THR A 174 13.84 -2.18 8.35
CA THR A 174 12.64 -1.38 8.03
C THR A 174 11.36 -2.10 8.46
N ASP A 175 10.22 -1.44 8.37
CA ASP A 175 8.91 -2.04 8.69
C ASP A 175 8.38 -3.04 7.66
N LYS A 176 9.17 -3.36 6.63
CA LYS A 176 8.72 -4.16 5.49
C LYS A 176 8.27 -5.56 5.94
N ALA A 177 9.07 -6.22 6.79
CA ALA A 177 8.75 -7.53 7.34
C ALA A 177 7.47 -7.48 8.20
N GLU A 178 7.34 -6.51 9.10
CA GLU A 178 6.13 -6.31 9.89
C GLU A 178 4.87 -6.11 9.03
N ARG A 179 5.01 -5.35 7.93
CA ARG A 179 3.93 -5.11 6.97
C ARG A 179 3.62 -6.34 6.13
N CYS A 180 4.60 -7.17 5.84
CA CYS A 180 4.41 -8.47 5.20
C CYS A 180 3.68 -9.45 6.12
N ALA A 181 4.05 -9.49 7.41
CA ALA A 181 3.34 -10.29 8.41
C ALA A 181 1.87 -9.91 8.50
N GLY A 182 1.57 -8.59 8.52
CA GLY A 182 0.20 -8.10 8.56
C GLY A 182 -0.63 -8.53 7.34
N ILE A 183 -0.09 -8.43 6.12
CA ILE A 183 -0.85 -8.84 4.93
C ILE A 183 -0.92 -10.36 4.76
N ALA A 184 0.11 -11.12 5.16
CA ALA A 184 0.04 -12.57 5.20
C ALA A 184 -1.07 -13.04 6.15
N SER A 185 -1.17 -12.41 7.33
CA SER A 185 -2.25 -12.65 8.30
C SER A 185 -3.63 -12.42 7.68
N ASP A 186 -3.81 -11.33 6.92
CA ASP A 186 -5.07 -11.07 6.21
C ASP A 186 -5.39 -12.21 5.21
N VAL A 187 -4.40 -12.74 4.48
CA VAL A 187 -4.58 -13.85 3.52
C VAL A 187 -4.98 -15.14 4.23
N PHE A 188 -4.36 -15.48 5.37
CA PHE A 188 -4.76 -16.65 6.15
C PHE A 188 -6.16 -16.50 6.75
N ILE A 189 -6.53 -15.30 7.20
CA ILE A 189 -7.92 -15.04 7.65
C ILE A 189 -8.90 -15.23 6.50
N TYR A 190 -8.57 -14.71 5.31
CA TYR A 190 -9.40 -14.84 4.11
C TYR A 190 -9.62 -16.32 3.71
N ALA A 191 -8.55 -17.11 3.69
CA ALA A 191 -8.59 -18.53 3.34
C ALA A 191 -9.26 -19.38 4.44
N GLY A 192 -8.96 -19.08 5.71
CA GLY A 192 -9.53 -19.77 6.86
C GLY A 192 -11.04 -19.58 6.98
N ALA A 193 -11.54 -18.38 6.71
CA ALA A 193 -12.99 -18.11 6.63
C ALA A 193 -13.71 -18.93 5.56
N ARG A 194 -12.97 -19.45 4.56
CA ARG A 194 -13.46 -20.32 3.48
C ARG A 194 -13.14 -21.80 3.70
N GLY A 195 -12.57 -22.16 4.85
CA GLY A 195 -12.28 -23.54 5.24
C GLY A 195 -11.00 -24.14 4.64
N PHE A 196 -10.11 -23.32 4.07
CA PHE A 196 -8.87 -23.84 3.45
C PHE A 196 -7.68 -23.94 4.41
N CYS A 197 -7.75 -23.29 5.57
CA CYS A 197 -6.78 -23.48 6.66
C CYS A 197 -7.47 -23.29 8.02
N THR A 198 -6.90 -23.89 9.07
CA THR A 198 -7.46 -23.86 10.43
C THR A 198 -6.70 -22.94 11.37
N SER A 199 -5.51 -22.48 10.97
CA SER A 199 -4.66 -21.60 11.75
C SER A 199 -4.16 -20.43 10.91
N ASN A 200 -3.73 -19.36 11.59
CA ASN A 200 -3.07 -18.21 10.99
C ASN A 200 -1.61 -18.17 11.47
N PRO A 201 -0.67 -18.74 10.70
CA PRO A 201 0.76 -18.75 11.01
C PRO A 201 1.35 -17.36 11.26
N ALA A 202 0.83 -16.32 10.60
CA ALA A 202 1.38 -14.97 10.66
C ALA A 202 0.91 -14.15 11.88
N ALA A 203 -0.11 -14.60 12.63
CA ALA A 203 -0.77 -13.81 13.66
C ALA A 203 0.17 -13.35 14.80
N LEU A 204 1.04 -14.24 15.28
CA LEU A 204 1.92 -13.99 16.44
C LEU A 204 3.35 -13.61 16.05
N ILE A 205 3.70 -13.72 14.78
CA ILE A 205 5.11 -13.56 14.35
C ILE A 205 5.55 -12.11 14.38
N LYS A 206 4.62 -11.16 14.26
CA LYS A 206 4.96 -9.74 14.26
C LYS A 206 5.74 -9.31 15.51
N SER A 207 5.48 -9.92 16.68
CA SER A 207 6.20 -9.60 17.93
C SER A 207 7.62 -10.17 17.97
N GLN A 208 7.95 -11.13 17.10
CA GLN A 208 9.28 -11.74 16.99
C GLN A 208 10.20 -10.98 16.02
N LEU A 209 9.64 -10.03 15.26
CA LEU A 209 10.40 -9.19 14.33
C LEU A 209 11.01 -8.00 15.07
N ALA A 210 12.17 -7.54 14.60
CA ALA A 210 12.80 -6.34 15.12
C ALA A 210 11.89 -5.13 14.85
N LYS A 211 11.58 -4.37 15.92
CA LYS A 211 10.75 -3.18 15.80
C LYS A 211 11.45 -2.15 14.92
N SER A 212 10.76 -1.73 13.86
CA SER A 212 11.20 -0.58 13.08
C SER A 212 11.04 0.72 13.90
N ASN A 213 12.13 1.46 14.09
CA ASN A 213 12.08 2.80 14.67
C ASN A 213 12.00 3.82 13.54
N TYR A 214 10.79 4.30 13.26
CA TYR A 214 10.63 5.53 12.51
C TYR A 214 10.96 6.70 13.43
N GLY A 215 12.07 7.39 13.17
CA GLY A 215 12.32 8.67 13.81
C GLY A 215 11.14 9.63 13.60
N HIS A 216 10.94 10.55 14.55
CA HIS A 216 9.97 11.63 14.36
C HIS A 216 10.34 12.43 13.10
N ARG A 217 9.32 12.88 12.35
CA ARG A 217 9.56 13.74 11.19
C ARG A 217 10.23 15.03 11.68
N PRO A 218 11.36 15.44 11.09
CA PRO A 218 12.10 16.59 11.58
C PRO A 218 11.30 17.88 11.35
N ALA A 219 11.29 18.72 12.37
CA ALA A 219 10.57 19.99 12.40
C ALA A 219 11.35 21.02 13.22
N ILE A 220 11.37 22.26 12.76
CA ILE A 220 12.05 23.36 13.44
C ILE A 220 11.00 24.05 14.31
N THR A 221 11.17 24.01 15.63
CA THR A 221 10.20 24.62 16.57
C THR A 221 10.76 25.85 17.29
N LYS A 222 12.05 26.15 17.12
CA LYS A 222 12.70 27.30 17.76
C LYS A 222 12.63 28.54 16.85
N PRO A 223 12.15 29.71 17.33
CA PRO A 223 11.96 30.91 16.50
C PRO A 223 13.19 31.36 15.72
N LYS A 224 14.38 31.34 16.33
CA LYS A 224 15.64 31.75 15.66
C LYS A 224 15.98 30.87 14.45
N GLN A 225 15.79 29.56 14.58
CA GLN A 225 16.03 28.61 13.48
C GLN A 225 14.95 28.73 12.40
N LEU A 226 13.70 28.97 12.80
CA LEU A 226 12.60 29.20 11.85
C LEU A 226 12.83 30.49 11.05
N ALA A 227 13.27 31.56 11.70
CA ALA A 227 13.63 32.81 11.04
C ALA A 227 14.69 32.60 9.95
N LYS A 228 15.70 31.77 10.22
CA LYS A 228 16.70 31.37 9.21
C LYS A 228 16.04 30.62 8.05
N LEU A 229 15.23 29.59 8.33
CA LEU A 229 14.52 28.84 7.30
C LEU A 229 13.65 29.73 6.42
N MET A 230 12.92 30.68 7.00
CA MET A 230 12.08 31.61 6.24
C MET A 230 12.91 32.51 5.32
N ARG A 231 14.10 32.98 5.77
CA ARG A 231 15.02 33.74 4.90
C ARG A 231 15.56 32.87 3.77
N ASP A 232 16.00 31.66 4.07
CA ASP A 232 16.56 30.74 3.06
C ASP A 232 15.50 30.31 2.03
N ILE A 233 14.21 30.27 2.39
CA ILE A 233 13.11 30.03 1.44
C ILE A 233 12.93 31.21 0.48
N GLU A 234 13.15 32.45 0.93
CA GLU A 234 13.04 33.63 0.08
C GLU A 234 14.20 33.77 -0.92
N THR A 235 15.34 33.14 -0.65
CA THR A 235 16.49 33.13 -1.58
C THR A 235 16.42 32.01 -2.62
N ILE A 236 15.34 31.21 -2.64
CA ILE A 236 15.20 30.13 -3.62
C ILE A 236 14.98 30.72 -5.03
N GLU A 237 15.88 30.39 -5.94
CA GLU A 237 15.72 30.65 -7.38
C GLU A 237 15.16 29.42 -8.12
N GLY A 238 14.36 29.63 -9.17
CA GLY A 238 13.90 28.58 -10.08
C GLY A 238 12.37 28.48 -10.19
N ASP A 239 11.85 27.25 -10.33
CA ASP A 239 10.44 26.98 -10.61
C ASP A 239 9.49 27.60 -9.56
N PRO A 240 8.61 28.56 -9.97
CA PRO A 240 7.67 29.23 -9.08
C PRO A 240 6.72 28.25 -8.37
N ASN A 241 6.33 27.13 -8.99
CA ASN A 241 5.48 26.14 -8.31
C ASN A 241 6.14 25.62 -7.04
N THR A 242 7.43 25.28 -7.14
CA THR A 242 8.21 24.76 -6.02
C THR A 242 8.33 25.81 -4.91
N ILE A 243 8.71 27.04 -5.26
CA ILE A 243 8.93 28.14 -4.32
C ILE A 243 7.63 28.50 -3.59
N ASN A 244 6.57 28.78 -4.35
CA ASN A 244 5.29 29.20 -3.78
C ASN A 244 4.62 28.09 -2.98
N SER A 245 4.83 26.80 -3.34
CA SER A 245 4.34 25.70 -2.52
C SER A 245 5.01 25.64 -1.14
N LEU A 246 6.32 25.93 -1.04
CA LEU A 246 7.02 25.97 0.25
C LEU A 246 6.56 27.15 1.11
N ARG A 247 6.44 28.35 0.51
CA ARG A 247 5.91 29.53 1.20
C ARG A 247 4.51 29.27 1.77
N LEU A 248 3.62 28.67 0.96
CA LEU A 248 2.26 28.36 1.37
C LEU A 248 2.20 27.22 2.41
N LEU A 249 3.10 26.23 2.38
CA LEU A 249 3.20 25.22 3.43
C LEU A 249 3.52 25.83 4.81
N ALA A 250 4.39 26.84 4.84
CA ALA A 250 4.72 27.55 6.07
C ALA A 250 3.53 28.36 6.62
N LEU A 251 2.68 28.88 5.74
CA LEU A 251 1.56 29.76 6.10
C LEU A 251 0.28 29.01 6.49
N LEU A 252 -0.05 27.91 5.79
CA LEU A 252 -1.42 27.38 5.79
C LEU A 252 -1.62 26.10 6.61
N PHE A 253 -0.55 25.52 7.16
CA PHE A 253 -0.60 24.31 8.00
C PHE A 253 -1.23 23.10 7.33
N VAL A 254 -1.54 23.12 6.04
CA VAL A 254 -2.14 21.99 5.34
C VAL A 254 -1.12 20.89 5.05
N ARG A 255 -1.58 19.67 4.76
CA ARG A 255 -0.66 18.61 4.36
C ARG A 255 -0.16 18.92 2.94
N ASN A 256 1.13 18.64 2.69
CA ASN A 256 1.72 18.78 1.35
C ASN A 256 0.90 18.10 0.24
N GLY A 257 0.35 16.91 0.54
CA GLY A 257 -0.51 16.19 -0.40
C GLY A 257 -1.79 16.95 -0.76
N ASP A 258 -2.38 17.70 0.17
CA ASP A 258 -3.58 18.51 -0.05
C ASP A 258 -3.21 19.81 -0.80
N LEU A 259 -2.16 20.51 -0.35
CA LEU A 259 -1.68 21.75 -0.96
C LEU A 259 -1.36 21.59 -2.45
N ARG A 260 -0.57 20.59 -2.82
CA ARG A 260 -0.17 20.37 -4.22
C ARG A 260 -1.33 20.01 -5.16
N ARG A 261 -2.50 19.66 -4.61
CA ARG A 261 -3.73 19.36 -5.36
C ARG A 261 -4.74 20.51 -5.35
N MET A 262 -4.38 21.64 -4.75
CA MET A 262 -5.21 22.84 -4.72
C MET A 262 -5.68 23.21 -6.13
N ARG A 263 -6.97 23.45 -6.27
CA ARG A 263 -7.61 23.90 -7.51
C ARG A 263 -8.04 25.35 -7.37
N TRP A 264 -8.04 26.08 -8.48
CA TRP A 264 -8.56 27.46 -8.47
C TRP A 264 -10.04 27.51 -8.14
N ALA A 265 -10.82 26.50 -8.54
CA ALA A 265 -12.25 26.40 -8.24
C ALA A 265 -12.57 26.22 -6.74
N ASP A 266 -11.58 25.84 -5.94
CA ASP A 266 -11.72 25.65 -4.49
C ASP A 266 -11.36 26.93 -3.69
N LEU A 267 -10.88 27.97 -4.38
CA LEU A 267 -10.35 29.21 -3.80
C LEU A 267 -11.30 30.38 -4.02
N ASP A 268 -11.55 31.11 -2.94
CA ASP A 268 -12.09 32.46 -2.97
C ASP A 268 -11.00 33.43 -2.50
N LEU A 269 -10.31 34.05 -3.46
CA LEU A 269 -9.18 34.94 -3.18
C LEU A 269 -9.60 36.37 -2.79
N ASP A 270 -10.88 36.72 -2.95
CA ASP A 270 -11.40 38.02 -2.54
C ASP A 270 -11.88 37.96 -1.09
N VAL A 271 -12.53 36.85 -0.70
CA VAL A 271 -12.88 36.57 0.71
C VAL A 271 -11.69 36.03 1.51
N GLY A 272 -10.67 35.45 0.83
CA GLY A 272 -9.50 34.88 1.49
C GLY A 272 -9.78 33.53 2.12
N ARG A 273 -10.40 32.60 1.37
CA ARG A 273 -10.74 31.26 1.85
C ARG A 273 -10.38 30.18 0.83
N TRP A 274 -9.99 29.03 1.34
CA TRP A 274 -9.80 27.80 0.57
C TRP A 274 -10.64 26.67 1.15
N THR A 275 -11.55 26.12 0.36
CA THR A 275 -12.42 25.01 0.77
C THR A 275 -11.96 23.72 0.13
N LEU A 276 -11.59 22.71 0.93
CA LEU A 276 -11.09 21.43 0.41
C LEU A 276 -11.68 20.22 1.13
N LYS A 277 -11.55 19.07 0.47
CA LYS A 277 -11.78 17.75 1.07
C LYS A 277 -10.42 17.08 1.33
N PRO A 278 -9.96 16.96 2.59
CA PRO A 278 -8.65 16.38 2.87
C PRO A 278 -8.46 14.97 2.29
N LEU A 279 -7.38 14.74 1.54
CA LEU A 279 -7.13 13.47 0.85
C LEU A 279 -6.84 12.32 1.82
N LYS A 280 -6.20 12.63 2.95
CA LYS A 280 -5.99 11.73 4.09
C LYS A 280 -6.96 12.13 5.20
N GLY A 281 -7.81 11.20 5.61
CA GLY A 281 -8.80 11.44 6.67
C GLY A 281 -10.22 11.01 6.31
N GLN A 282 -10.55 10.90 5.01
CA GLN A 282 -11.84 10.34 4.56
C GLN A 282 -12.11 8.98 5.24
N GLY A 283 -13.19 8.93 6.03
CA GLY A 283 -13.61 7.73 6.78
C GLY A 283 -12.94 7.52 8.14
N LYS A 284 -12.06 8.42 8.61
CA LYS A 284 -11.51 8.38 9.97
C LYS A 284 -12.33 9.28 10.89
N VAL A 285 -12.73 8.75 12.04
CA VAL A 285 -13.52 9.45 13.08
C VAL A 285 -12.84 10.74 13.57
N ASN A 286 -11.51 10.83 13.45
CA ASN A 286 -10.70 11.92 14.03
C ASN A 286 -10.31 13.04 13.04
N MET A 287 -10.87 13.05 11.81
CA MET A 287 -10.52 14.02 10.76
C MET A 287 -11.78 14.55 10.08
N VAL A 288 -11.80 15.84 9.74
CA VAL A 288 -12.95 16.46 9.09
C VAL A 288 -13.11 15.97 7.64
N LYS A 289 -14.37 15.87 7.19
CA LYS A 289 -14.72 15.44 5.82
C LYS A 289 -14.47 16.57 4.81
N ASP A 290 -14.83 17.79 5.19
CA ASP A 290 -14.65 19.04 4.46
C ASP A 290 -13.96 20.04 5.39
N MET A 291 -13.09 20.90 4.84
CA MET A 291 -12.28 21.84 5.61
C MET A 291 -12.23 23.20 4.89
N VAL A 292 -12.51 24.27 5.63
CA VAL A 292 -12.22 25.65 5.20
C VAL A 292 -10.94 26.13 5.86
N VAL A 293 -10.00 26.60 5.04
CA VAL A 293 -8.70 27.16 5.43
C VAL A 293 -8.73 28.67 5.15
N PRO A 294 -8.71 29.52 6.19
CA PRO A 294 -8.48 30.95 6.01
C PRO A 294 -7.14 31.24 5.31
N LEU A 295 -7.15 32.19 4.39
CA LEU A 295 -5.97 32.62 3.66
C LEU A 295 -5.52 33.99 4.18
N PRO A 296 -4.40 34.07 4.93
CA PRO A 296 -3.85 35.37 5.30
C PRO A 296 -3.42 36.15 4.06
N ARG A 297 -3.33 37.48 4.17
CA ARG A 297 -3.00 38.38 3.04
C ARG A 297 -1.74 37.96 2.27
N GLN A 298 -0.72 37.47 2.97
CA GLN A 298 0.51 36.93 2.40
C GLN A 298 0.24 35.73 1.49
N ALA A 299 -0.62 34.80 1.91
CA ALA A 299 -1.00 33.63 1.12
C ALA A 299 -1.80 34.05 -0.13
N VAL A 300 -2.73 34.99 0.01
CA VAL A 300 -3.50 35.55 -1.12
C VAL A 300 -2.57 36.20 -2.14
N ALA A 301 -1.59 37.00 -1.70
CA ALA A 301 -0.61 37.61 -2.59
C ALA A 301 0.18 36.56 -3.38
N ILE A 302 0.69 35.52 -2.70
CA ILE A 302 1.40 34.41 -3.37
C ILE A 302 0.49 33.71 -4.39
N LEU A 303 -0.78 33.45 -4.04
CA LEU A 303 -1.74 32.80 -4.91
C LEU A 303 -2.10 33.65 -6.13
N ARG A 304 -2.23 34.97 -5.98
CA ARG A 304 -2.48 35.89 -7.11
C ARG A 304 -1.28 35.93 -8.07
N GLU A 305 -0.04 35.92 -7.58
CA GLU A 305 1.14 35.79 -8.45
C GLU A 305 1.17 34.42 -9.15
N GLN A 306 0.87 33.35 -8.42
CA GLN A 306 0.79 32.00 -8.98
C GLN A 306 -0.32 31.88 -10.04
N GLN A 307 -1.42 32.64 -9.90
CA GLN A 307 -2.54 32.67 -10.85
C GLN A 307 -2.11 33.27 -12.19
N LYS A 308 -1.19 34.24 -12.22
CA LYS A 308 -0.64 34.77 -13.48
C LYS A 308 0.11 33.69 -14.28
N ILE A 309 0.66 32.68 -13.61
CA ILE A 309 1.44 31.60 -14.21
C ILE A 309 0.52 30.44 -14.62
N ASN A 310 -0.28 29.93 -13.68
CA ASN A 310 -1.07 28.68 -13.85
C ASN A 310 -2.59 28.89 -13.87
N GLY A 311 -3.09 30.12 -13.89
CA GLY A 311 -4.53 30.43 -13.80
C GLY A 311 -5.36 29.88 -14.97
N HIS A 312 -4.72 29.60 -16.10
CA HIS A 312 -5.34 28.95 -17.27
C HIS A 312 -5.49 27.44 -17.11
N THR A 313 -4.97 26.84 -16.04
CA THR A 313 -5.06 25.40 -15.76
C THR A 313 -5.99 25.14 -14.58
N PRO A 314 -6.49 23.91 -14.36
CA PRO A 314 -7.35 23.63 -13.19
C PRO A 314 -6.63 23.68 -11.83
N TYR A 315 -5.30 23.53 -11.80
CA TYR A 315 -4.53 23.35 -10.57
C TYR A 315 -3.59 24.52 -10.30
N VAL A 316 -3.46 24.92 -9.03
CA VAL A 316 -2.57 26.00 -8.61
C VAL A 316 -1.10 25.65 -8.89
N PHE A 317 -0.71 24.40 -8.63
CA PHE A 317 0.65 23.88 -8.81
C PHE A 317 0.73 22.89 -9.97
N PHE A 318 0.25 23.33 -11.14
CA PHE A 318 0.30 22.56 -12.36
C PHE A 318 1.74 22.27 -12.81
N SER A 319 1.96 21.07 -13.34
CA SER A 319 3.27 20.65 -13.85
C SER A 319 3.09 19.95 -15.19
N GLN A 320 3.68 20.54 -16.25
CA GLN A 320 3.65 19.99 -17.61
C GLN A 320 4.41 18.66 -17.75
N THR A 321 5.47 18.47 -16.95
CA THR A 321 6.31 17.27 -17.00
C THR A 321 5.77 16.11 -16.16
N ALA A 322 4.72 16.34 -15.38
CA ALA A 322 4.14 15.31 -14.52
C ALA A 322 3.35 14.29 -15.33
N LYS A 323 3.85 13.04 -15.36
CA LYS A 323 3.21 11.90 -16.03
C LYS A 323 1.85 11.51 -15.45
N LYS A 324 1.51 11.96 -14.23
CA LYS A 324 0.28 11.60 -13.52
C LYS A 324 -0.30 12.82 -12.80
N HIS A 325 -1.59 13.10 -13.03
CA HIS A 325 -2.36 14.19 -12.42
C HIS A 325 -1.89 15.63 -12.72
N GLN A 326 -0.90 15.84 -13.58
CA GLN A 326 -0.40 17.14 -14.04
C GLN A 326 -0.13 18.18 -12.92
N ILE A 327 0.41 17.73 -11.79
CA ILE A 327 0.77 18.57 -10.63
C ILE A 327 2.20 18.27 -10.18
N ILE A 328 2.86 19.22 -9.50
CA ILE A 328 4.18 19.00 -8.88
C ILE A 328 4.19 17.73 -8.03
N SER A 329 5.33 17.04 -7.92
CA SER A 329 5.46 15.76 -7.20
C SER A 329 5.34 15.88 -5.67
N ASP A 330 5.12 14.77 -4.97
CA ASP A 330 5.09 14.78 -3.48
C ASP A 330 6.45 15.11 -2.88
N ALA A 331 7.51 14.76 -3.62
CA ALA A 331 8.90 14.92 -3.22
C ALA A 331 9.42 16.34 -3.46
N THR A 332 8.76 17.15 -4.29
CA THR A 332 9.25 18.45 -4.76
C THR A 332 9.66 19.36 -3.60
N ALA A 333 8.77 19.60 -2.63
CA ALA A 333 9.06 20.44 -1.46
C ALA A 333 10.22 19.90 -0.61
N ASN A 334 10.24 18.59 -0.31
CA ASN A 334 11.30 17.98 0.49
C ASN A 334 12.66 17.97 -0.22
N LYS A 335 12.67 17.77 -1.54
CA LYS A 335 13.90 17.85 -2.34
C LYS A 335 14.49 19.25 -2.26
N ARG A 336 13.66 20.28 -2.42
CA ARG A 336 14.14 21.66 -2.33
C ARG A 336 14.63 22.02 -0.92
N LEU A 337 13.94 21.58 0.14
CA LEU A 337 14.44 21.75 1.52
C LEU A 337 15.79 21.05 1.73
N LYS A 338 15.97 19.85 1.17
CA LYS A 338 17.26 19.14 1.19
C LYS A 338 18.35 19.96 0.49
N ASP A 339 18.04 20.51 -0.69
CA ASP A 339 18.99 21.32 -1.47
C ASP A 339 19.42 22.60 -0.70
N LEU A 340 18.54 23.15 0.15
CA LEU A 340 18.85 24.25 1.07
C LEU A 340 19.62 23.83 2.32
N GLY A 341 20.00 22.55 2.46
CA GLY A 341 20.73 22.04 3.62
C GLY A 341 19.87 21.67 4.82
N TYR A 342 18.54 21.56 4.66
CA TYR A 342 17.61 21.17 5.73
C TYR A 342 17.34 19.67 5.80
N GLN A 343 18.18 18.84 5.17
CA GLN A 343 18.06 17.39 5.28
C GLN A 343 18.10 16.96 6.75
N ASP A 344 17.14 16.14 7.17
CA ASP A 344 17.02 15.64 8.55
C ASP A 344 16.83 16.73 9.64
N ILE A 345 16.73 18.01 9.26
CA ILE A 345 16.48 19.17 10.13
C ILE A 345 15.04 19.68 9.97
N HIS A 346 14.54 19.75 8.74
CA HIS A 346 13.17 20.15 8.45
C HIS A 346 12.63 19.44 7.21
N CYS A 347 11.36 19.06 7.26
CA CYS A 347 10.66 18.49 6.10
C CYS A 347 9.34 19.23 5.83
N ALA A 348 8.72 19.02 4.67
CA ALA A 348 7.46 19.66 4.30
C ALA A 348 6.31 19.36 5.29
N HIS A 349 6.34 18.19 5.96
CA HIS A 349 5.39 17.91 7.04
C HIS A 349 5.75 18.64 8.34
N GLY A 350 7.03 18.95 8.53
CA GLY A 350 7.59 19.67 9.66
C GLY A 350 6.93 21.04 9.86
N PHE A 351 6.56 21.76 8.80
CA PHE A 351 5.82 23.04 8.91
C PHE A 351 4.55 22.94 9.77
N ARG A 352 3.84 21.80 9.72
CA ARG A 352 2.65 21.57 10.55
C ARG A 352 2.99 21.43 12.02
N ALA A 353 4.06 20.71 12.34
CA ALA A 353 4.54 20.55 13.70
C ALA A 353 5.11 21.88 14.23
N THR A 354 5.88 22.60 13.41
CA THR A 354 6.37 23.95 13.68
C THR A 354 5.24 24.90 14.05
N ALA A 355 4.20 24.97 13.21
CA ALA A 355 3.04 25.79 13.45
C ALA A 355 2.35 25.43 14.76
N LYS A 356 2.05 24.14 14.98
CA LYS A 356 1.43 23.67 16.21
C LYS A 356 2.21 24.11 17.43
N THR A 357 3.51 23.79 17.48
CA THR A 357 4.35 24.09 18.63
C THR A 357 4.46 25.59 18.87
N ILE A 358 4.73 26.39 17.84
CA ILE A 358 4.97 27.82 18.02
C ILE A 358 3.66 28.58 18.32
N LEU A 359 2.55 28.23 17.68
CA LEU A 359 1.24 28.82 17.98
C LEU A 359 0.85 28.60 19.45
N GLN A 360 1.11 27.42 20.00
CA GLN A 360 0.79 27.10 21.39
C GLN A 360 1.81 27.68 22.38
N GLU A 361 3.10 27.46 22.14
CA GLU A 361 4.13 27.80 23.12
C GLU A 361 4.52 29.28 23.10
N GLN A 362 4.59 29.88 21.91
CA GLN A 362 5.10 31.23 21.72
C GLN A 362 3.98 32.25 21.55
N LEU A 363 2.98 31.95 20.71
CA LEU A 363 1.87 32.88 20.44
C LEU A 363 0.68 32.67 21.39
N LYS A 364 0.68 31.61 22.21
CA LYS A 364 -0.33 31.30 23.24
C LYS A 364 -1.77 31.14 22.72
N TYR A 365 -1.94 30.69 21.47
CA TYR A 365 -3.27 30.37 20.95
C TYR A 365 -3.86 29.10 21.59
N PRO A 366 -5.20 29.06 21.81
CA PRO A 366 -5.90 27.88 22.28
C PRO A 366 -5.65 26.63 21.41
N LEU A 367 -5.37 25.48 22.04
CA LEU A 367 -5.11 24.21 21.36
C LEU A 367 -6.24 23.85 20.39
N VAL A 368 -7.50 24.13 20.76
CA VAL A 368 -8.68 23.83 19.93
C VAL A 368 -8.61 24.50 18.56
N LEU A 369 -8.25 25.79 18.49
CA LEU A 369 -8.13 26.53 17.22
C LEU A 369 -7.00 25.98 16.36
N VAL A 370 -5.87 25.63 16.98
CA VAL A 370 -4.70 25.05 16.30
C VAL A 370 -5.03 23.68 15.71
N GLU A 371 -5.70 22.79 16.46
CA GLU A 371 -6.09 21.46 15.99
C GLU A 371 -7.15 21.53 14.87
N MET A 372 -8.10 22.46 14.97
CA MET A 372 -9.08 22.72 13.91
C MET A 372 -8.40 23.24 12.63
N ALA A 373 -7.42 24.15 12.74
CA ALA A 373 -6.64 24.62 11.60
C ALA A 373 -5.76 23.52 10.98
N LEU A 374 -5.43 22.46 11.74
CA LEU A 374 -4.75 21.27 11.21
C LEU A 374 -5.73 20.26 10.57
N GLY A 375 -7.04 20.50 10.64
CA GLY A 375 -8.09 19.64 10.08
C GLY A 375 -8.38 18.40 10.94
N HIS A 376 -8.07 18.45 12.23
CA HIS A 376 -8.43 17.41 13.19
C HIS A 376 -9.83 17.69 13.72
N THR A 377 -10.65 16.65 13.91
CA THR A 377 -11.92 16.83 14.62
C THR A 377 -11.62 17.03 16.10
N THR A 378 -12.01 18.18 16.62
CA THR A 378 -12.06 18.42 18.06
C THR A 378 -13.43 17.91 18.54
N LYS A 379 -13.44 17.02 19.54
CA LYS A 379 -14.68 16.61 20.23
C LYS A 379 -14.85 17.49 21.45
N ASP A 380 -16.08 17.85 21.77
CA ASP A 380 -16.39 18.39 23.09
C ASP A 380 -16.20 17.28 24.17
N PRO A 381 -16.16 17.62 25.47
CA PRO A 381 -16.04 16.65 26.56
C PRO A 381 -17.15 15.58 26.56
N ASN A 382 -18.32 15.90 25.99
CA ASN A 382 -19.50 15.04 25.94
C ASN A 382 -19.51 14.09 24.72
N GLY A 383 -18.46 14.11 23.90
CA GLY A 383 -18.32 13.26 22.73
C GLY A 383 -19.11 13.73 21.50
N THR A 384 -19.76 14.90 21.57
CA THR A 384 -20.39 15.54 20.41
C THR A 384 -19.28 16.20 19.60
N ALA A 385 -19.20 15.89 18.31
CA ALA A 385 -18.36 16.70 17.42
C ALA A 385 -18.85 18.16 17.53
N TYR A 386 -17.94 19.15 17.58
CA TYR A 386 -18.33 20.56 17.46
C TYR A 386 -19.14 20.72 16.16
N GLY A 387 -20.46 20.67 16.29
CA GLY A 387 -21.37 20.44 15.18
C GLY A 387 -21.92 21.72 14.55
N ARG A 388 -21.48 22.90 15.01
CA ARG A 388 -22.01 24.18 14.50
C ARG A 388 -21.03 25.35 14.40
N PHE A 389 -19.88 25.33 15.08
CA PHE A 389 -18.98 26.48 15.08
C PHE A 389 -17.65 26.11 14.40
N GLU A 390 -17.44 26.64 13.20
CA GLU A 390 -16.17 26.49 12.46
C GLU A 390 -15.06 27.40 12.99
N TYR A 391 -15.36 28.27 13.98
CA TYR A 391 -14.49 29.32 14.52
C TYR A 391 -13.70 30.03 13.40
N ILE A 392 -14.38 30.33 12.29
CA ILE A 392 -13.70 30.75 11.06
C ILE A 392 -13.04 32.11 11.24
N ASP A 393 -13.67 33.01 11.99
CA ASP A 393 -13.15 34.35 12.25
C ASP A 393 -11.94 34.27 13.18
N ASP A 394 -12.01 33.52 14.29
CA ASP A 394 -10.87 33.30 15.19
C ASP A 394 -9.69 32.60 14.49
N ARG A 395 -9.98 31.60 13.64
CA ARG A 395 -8.95 30.94 12.83
C ARG A 395 -8.37 31.89 11.80
N SER A 396 -9.17 32.79 11.22
CA SER A 396 -8.69 33.80 10.27
C SER A 396 -7.76 34.79 10.96
N GLU A 397 -8.11 35.27 12.15
CA GLU A 397 -7.25 36.12 12.98
C GLU A 397 -5.95 35.41 13.33
N MET A 398 -6.03 34.17 13.85
CA MET A 398 -4.87 33.36 14.20
C MET A 398 -3.93 33.15 13.01
N MET A 399 -4.46 32.79 11.85
CA MET A 399 -3.66 32.55 10.65
C MET A 399 -3.05 33.84 10.09
N GLN A 400 -3.74 34.98 10.23
CA GLN A 400 -3.19 36.28 9.86
C GLN A 400 -2.10 36.72 10.82
N ASN A 401 -2.28 36.52 12.14
CA ASN A 401 -1.28 36.82 13.16
C ASN A 401 -0.04 35.94 12.99
N TRP A 402 -0.23 34.65 12.70
CA TRP A 402 0.85 33.73 12.33
C TRP A 402 1.65 34.21 11.11
N ALA A 403 0.97 34.60 10.04
CA ALA A 403 1.64 35.08 8.84
C ALA A 403 2.47 36.35 9.11
N ASN A 404 1.90 37.29 9.88
CA ASN A 404 2.61 38.49 10.29
C ASN A 404 3.82 38.19 11.19
N TYR A 405 3.70 37.20 12.09
CA TYR A 405 4.79 36.73 12.93
C TYR A 405 5.93 36.12 12.10
N LEU A 406 5.63 35.32 11.07
CA LEU A 406 6.64 34.78 10.16
C LEU A 406 7.39 35.89 9.40
N ASP A 407 6.68 36.91 8.91
CA ASP A 407 7.31 38.07 8.26
C ASP A 407 8.23 38.82 9.24
N ALA A 408 7.76 39.07 10.47
CA ALA A 408 8.55 39.73 11.51
C ALA A 408 9.81 38.93 11.88
N LEU A 409 9.70 37.60 12.02
CA LEU A 409 10.85 36.71 12.24
C LEU A 409 11.86 36.78 11.09
N ARG A 410 11.37 36.72 9.84
CA ARG A 410 12.23 36.78 8.65
C ARG A 410 13.03 38.07 8.63
N GLU A 411 12.36 39.19 8.87
CA GLU A 411 12.90 40.55 8.84
C GLU A 411 13.71 40.94 10.09
N GLY A 412 13.76 40.08 11.10
CA GLY A 412 14.46 40.37 12.36
C GLY A 412 13.79 41.44 13.21
N ARG A 413 12.49 41.67 13.00
CA ARG A 413 11.69 42.60 13.82
C ARG A 413 11.34 41.98 15.18
N ASP A 414 11.05 42.84 16.16
CA ASP A 414 10.55 42.37 17.44
C ASP A 414 9.23 41.60 17.27
N THR A 415 9.19 40.43 17.92
CA THR A 415 8.07 39.51 17.86
C THR A 415 7.26 39.43 19.16
N ALA A 416 7.62 40.20 20.20
CA ALA A 416 6.92 40.18 21.48
C ALA A 416 5.42 40.49 21.34
N LYS A 417 5.06 41.41 20.45
CA LYS A 417 3.68 41.83 20.14
C LYS A 417 2.78 40.77 19.49
N PHE A 418 3.34 39.64 19.04
CA PHE A 418 2.56 38.56 18.41
C PHE A 418 2.12 37.49 19.40
N ARG A 419 2.63 37.55 20.63
CA ARG A 419 1.99 36.84 21.74
C ARG A 419 0.55 37.33 21.72
N ALA A 420 -0.41 36.42 21.57
CA ALA A 420 -1.78 36.79 21.82
C ALA A 420 -1.75 37.48 23.18
N ASP A 421 -2.22 38.73 23.25
CA ASP A 421 -2.48 39.35 24.53
C ASP A 421 -3.33 38.31 25.25
N ALA A 422 -2.77 37.71 26.30
CA ALA A 422 -3.61 37.06 27.28
C ALA A 422 -4.46 38.22 27.75
N LYS A 423 -5.64 38.39 27.15
CA LYS A 423 -6.62 39.31 27.67
C LYS A 423 -6.76 38.89 29.12
N ASP A 424 -6.24 39.71 30.03
CA ASP A 424 -6.54 39.65 31.45
C ASP A 424 -8.05 39.85 31.71
N ASP A 425 -8.83 40.09 30.66
CA ASP A 425 -10.29 40.07 30.69
C ASP A 425 -10.81 38.64 30.50
N ALA A 426 -10.96 37.99 31.65
CA ALA A 426 -11.73 36.78 31.93
C ALA A 426 -11.26 35.48 31.25
N ASP A 427 -11.34 34.40 32.03
CA ASP A 427 -11.45 33.01 31.56
C ASP A 427 -10.18 32.15 31.48
N SER A 428 -9.00 32.59 31.95
CA SER A 428 -7.81 31.69 31.98
C SER A 428 -7.97 30.51 32.96
N SER A 429 -8.54 30.78 34.14
CA SER A 429 -8.86 29.75 35.14
C SER A 429 -9.97 28.83 34.68
N SER A 430 -10.94 29.33 33.93
CA SER A 430 -12.06 28.55 33.38
C SER A 430 -11.70 27.84 32.08
N GLN A 431 -10.73 28.29 31.31
CA GLN A 431 -10.14 27.54 30.20
C GLN A 431 -9.26 26.41 30.71
N LEU A 432 -8.51 26.62 31.81
CA LEU A 432 -7.78 25.57 32.50
C LEU A 432 -8.72 24.58 33.18
N GLN A 433 -9.77 25.06 33.86
CA GLN A 433 -10.81 24.23 34.44
C GLN A 433 -11.57 23.47 33.35
N ALA A 434 -11.90 24.11 32.23
CA ALA A 434 -12.47 23.44 31.07
C ALA A 434 -11.51 22.38 30.50
N LEU A 435 -10.19 22.63 30.47
CA LEU A 435 -9.21 21.61 30.07
C LEU A 435 -9.14 20.44 31.05
N ILE A 436 -9.20 20.70 32.36
CA ILE A 436 -9.19 19.69 33.43
C ILE A 436 -10.48 18.85 33.38
N ASP A 437 -11.63 19.52 33.27
CA ASP A 437 -12.95 18.89 33.13
C ASP A 437 -13.06 18.09 31.81
N GLN A 438 -12.32 18.49 30.76
CA GLN A 438 -12.37 17.89 29.41
C GLN A 438 -11.38 16.74 29.18
N LEU A 439 -10.22 16.74 29.83
CA LEU A 439 -9.16 15.76 29.59
C LEU A 439 -8.91 14.83 30.78
N GLY A 440 -9.46 15.17 31.95
CA GLY A 440 -9.11 14.57 33.23
C GLY A 440 -7.77 15.11 33.74
N GLU A 441 -7.72 15.41 35.04
CA GLU A 441 -6.59 16.07 35.70
C GLU A 441 -5.25 15.35 35.44
N ASP A 442 -5.25 14.01 35.49
CA ASP A 442 -4.06 13.17 35.25
C ASP A 442 -3.46 13.36 33.84
N LYS A 443 -4.31 13.55 32.83
CA LYS A 443 -3.88 13.66 31.43
C LYS A 443 -3.38 15.07 31.10
N VAL A 444 -3.96 16.08 31.75
CA VAL A 444 -3.45 17.46 31.72
C VAL A 444 -2.08 17.51 32.42
N LEU A 445 -1.94 16.83 33.55
CA LEU A 445 -0.67 16.69 34.26
C LEU A 445 0.40 15.98 33.44
N ASP A 446 0.06 14.93 32.69
CA ASP A 446 1.00 14.23 31.80
C ASP A 446 1.46 15.11 30.61
N LEU A 447 0.54 15.91 30.04
CA LEU A 447 0.88 16.89 28.99
C LEU A 447 1.80 18.00 29.51
N LEU A 448 1.59 18.44 30.76
CA LEU A 448 2.44 19.43 31.42
C LEU A 448 3.80 18.86 31.81
N LYS A 449 3.86 17.60 32.27
CA LYS A 449 5.12 16.90 32.57
C LYS A 449 5.96 16.62 31.32
N ALA A 450 5.34 16.28 30.20
CA ALA A 450 6.02 16.12 28.91
C ALA A 450 6.56 17.44 28.31
N SER A 451 6.19 18.59 28.89
CA SER A 451 6.60 19.93 28.45
C SER A 451 7.76 20.54 29.25
N LYS A 452 8.22 19.88 30.32
CA LYS A 452 9.47 20.25 31.00
C LYS A 452 10.63 19.47 30.38
N PRO A 453 11.66 20.15 29.85
CA PRO A 453 12.93 19.48 29.55
C PRO A 453 13.64 19.17 30.88
N ASP A 454 14.29 18.00 30.95
CA ASP A 454 15.47 17.81 31.81
C ASP A 454 16.59 18.76 31.37
#